data_AF-A0A7L9WL92-F1
#
_entry.id   AF-A0A7L9WL92-F1
#
_cell.length_a   1.000
_cell.length_b   1.000
_cell.length_c   1.000
_cell.angle_alpha   90.00
_cell.angle_beta   90.00
_cell.angle_gamma   90.00
#
_symmetry.space_group_name_H-M   'P 1'
#
loop_
_entity.id
_entity.type
_entity.pdbx_description
1 polymer ?
#
loop_
_entity_poly.entity_id
_entity_poly.type
_entity_poly.pdbx_seq_one_letter_code
_entity_poly.pdbx_strand_id
1 'polypeptide(L)'
;MRGLLFGVARFTYSGMKRIALSLLVGAALAGPVAAQTRRDPAECAALWYGMVDAGAQYPGTFGPMPDTHALADQFAALAGPEAKARIASQRADFTLIAKAKVLGRDKISSDLFDRVAESCDALLASQPPTP
;
A
#
# COMPACT_ATOMS: atom_id res chain seq x y z
N MET A 1 -69.89 33.89 -12.02
CA MET A 1 -68.80 34.88 -12.16
C MET A 1 -67.59 34.39 -11.38
N ARG A 2 -66.39 34.61 -11.96
CA ARG A 2 -65.04 34.59 -11.37
C ARG A 2 -65.03 34.79 -9.84
N GLY A 3 -64.16 34.18 -9.03
CA GLY A 3 -62.95 33.40 -9.28
C GLY A 3 -62.18 33.24 -7.94
N LEU A 4 -61.23 32.29 -7.95
CA LEU A 4 -59.89 32.39 -7.33
C LEU A 4 -59.79 32.90 -5.87
N LEU A 5 -59.31 32.04 -4.97
CA LEU A 5 -57.90 32.07 -4.53
C LEU A 5 -57.58 30.93 -3.56
N PHE A 6 -56.47 30.26 -3.88
CA PHE A 6 -55.79 29.26 -3.07
C PHE A 6 -55.30 29.86 -1.75
N GLY A 7 -55.51 29.13 -0.66
CA GLY A 7 -54.90 29.39 0.64
C GLY A 7 -54.58 28.06 1.31
N VAL A 8 -53.29 27.70 1.30
CA VAL A 8 -52.73 26.47 1.86
C VAL A 8 -52.91 26.44 3.38
N ALA A 9 -53.76 25.53 3.87
CA ALA A 9 -53.87 25.22 5.29
C ALA A 9 -52.93 24.05 5.64
N ARG A 10 -51.96 24.38 6.50
CA ARG A 10 -50.89 23.57 7.07
C ARG A 10 -51.49 22.48 7.96
N PHE A 11 -51.50 21.22 7.51
CA PHE A 11 -51.90 20.08 8.33
C PHE A 11 -50.68 19.55 9.11
N THR A 12 -50.56 19.98 10.37
CA THR A 12 -49.80 19.27 11.39
C THR A 12 -50.52 17.98 11.72
N TYR A 13 -49.94 16.83 11.36
CA TYR A 13 -50.32 15.55 11.93
C TYR A 13 -49.10 14.89 12.58
N SER A 14 -49.07 15.04 13.90
CA SER A 14 -48.22 14.30 14.82
C SER A 14 -48.66 12.84 14.79
N GLY A 15 -47.87 11.99 14.13
CA GLY A 15 -48.14 10.57 13.95
C GLY A 15 -46.85 9.77 14.11
N MET A 16 -46.38 9.68 15.35
CA MET A 16 -45.38 8.69 15.75
C MET A 16 -45.90 7.29 15.43
N LYS A 17 -45.31 6.67 14.40
CA LYS A 17 -45.03 5.24 14.32
C LYS A 17 -43.93 5.10 13.28
N ARG A 18 -42.70 5.36 13.74
CA ARG A 18 -41.50 5.12 12.94
C ARG A 18 -41.44 3.62 12.65
N ILE A 19 -41.72 3.34 11.41
CA ILE A 19 -41.61 2.07 10.71
C ILE A 19 -40.32 1.38 11.17
N ALA A 20 -40.47 0.25 11.86
CA ALA A 20 -39.39 -0.67 12.17
C ALA A 20 -38.91 -1.27 10.84
N LEU A 21 -38.01 -0.55 10.18
CA LEU A 21 -37.36 -0.96 8.95
C LEU A 21 -36.22 -1.91 9.33
N SER A 22 -36.52 -3.20 9.24
CA SER A 22 -35.61 -4.29 8.87
C SER A 22 -34.14 -4.08 9.22
N LEU A 23 -33.80 -4.37 10.48
CA LEU A 23 -32.51 -4.96 10.81
C LEU A 23 -32.32 -6.21 9.95
N LEU A 24 -31.08 -6.47 9.51
CA LEU A 24 -30.60 -7.59 8.68
C LEU A 24 -30.59 -7.27 7.19
N VAL A 25 -29.47 -6.69 6.73
CA VAL A 25 -28.71 -7.08 5.52
C VAL A 25 -27.59 -6.04 5.35
N GLY A 26 -26.33 -6.49 5.37
CA GLY A 26 -25.18 -5.68 4.97
C GLY A 26 -24.05 -5.49 5.98
N ALA A 27 -23.99 -6.26 7.07
CA ALA A 27 -22.78 -6.36 7.90
C ALA A 27 -21.78 -7.38 7.31
N ALA A 28 -21.52 -7.30 6.01
CA ALA A 28 -20.56 -8.15 5.32
C ALA A 28 -19.52 -7.27 4.63
N LEU A 29 -18.27 -7.41 5.09
CA LEU A 29 -17.03 -7.00 4.42
C LEU A 29 -16.48 -5.58 4.67
N ALA A 30 -16.82 -4.95 5.79
CA ALA A 30 -15.89 -3.99 6.42
C ALA A 30 -15.08 -4.71 7.50
N GLY A 31 -14.49 -5.86 7.16
CA GLY A 31 -13.42 -6.41 7.97
C GLY A 31 -12.26 -5.42 7.89
N PRO A 32 -11.55 -5.12 9.01
CA PRO A 32 -10.30 -4.39 8.89
C PRO A 32 -9.45 -5.20 7.92
N VAL A 33 -9.02 -4.57 6.83
CA VAL A 33 -7.94 -5.09 6.02
C VAL A 33 -6.73 -5.01 6.95
N ALA A 34 -6.60 -6.01 7.83
CA ALA A 34 -5.31 -6.45 8.27
C ALA A 34 -4.63 -6.79 6.95
N ALA A 35 -3.85 -5.84 6.44
CA ALA A 35 -2.78 -6.10 5.52
C ALA A 35 -1.90 -7.13 6.24
N GLN A 36 -2.31 -8.41 6.16
CA GLN A 36 -1.39 -9.50 6.29
C GLN A 36 -0.35 -9.15 5.24
N THR A 37 0.83 -8.77 5.72
CA THR A 37 2.04 -8.56 4.95
C THR A 37 2.34 -9.86 4.22
N ARG A 38 1.60 -10.10 3.14
CA ARG A 38 1.85 -11.19 2.23
C ARG A 38 3.19 -10.80 1.61
N ARG A 39 4.24 -11.48 2.05
CA ARG A 39 5.61 -11.27 1.59
C ARG A 39 5.60 -11.33 0.06
N ASP A 40 5.67 -10.17 -0.58
CA ASP A 40 5.49 -10.01 -2.03
C ASP A 40 6.86 -9.86 -2.68
N PRO A 41 7.32 -10.87 -3.45
CA PRO A 41 8.61 -10.78 -4.11
C PRO A 41 8.74 -9.54 -5.02
N ALA A 42 7.63 -9.03 -5.58
CA ALA A 42 7.69 -7.83 -6.41
C ALA A 42 8.00 -6.56 -5.61
N GLU A 43 7.43 -6.44 -4.40
CA GLU A 43 7.71 -5.32 -3.50
C GLU A 43 9.17 -5.35 -3.05
N CYS A 44 9.69 -6.55 -2.74
CA CYS A 44 11.11 -6.75 -2.42
C CYS A 44 12.03 -6.39 -3.59
N ALA A 45 11.70 -6.82 -4.82
CA ALA A 45 12.46 -6.42 -6.00
C ALA A 45 12.46 -4.89 -6.17
N ALA A 46 11.30 -4.24 -6.01
CA ALA A 46 11.16 -2.80 -6.11
C ALA A 46 11.98 -2.05 -5.03
N LEU A 47 11.98 -2.54 -3.79
CA LEU A 47 12.79 -2.01 -2.68
C LEU A 47 14.28 -1.98 -3.05
N TRP A 48 14.82 -3.13 -3.44
CA TRP A 48 16.25 -3.27 -3.70
C TRP A 48 16.69 -2.59 -4.99
N TYR A 49 15.88 -2.63 -6.05
CA TYR A 49 16.13 -1.80 -7.24
C TYR A 49 16.06 -0.31 -6.94
N GLY A 50 15.16 0.12 -6.04
CA GLY A 50 15.07 1.50 -5.59
C GLY A 50 16.30 1.95 -4.81
N MET A 51 16.89 1.06 -3.99
CA MET A 51 18.20 1.32 -3.36
C MET A 51 19.32 1.49 -4.39
N VAL A 52 19.38 0.63 -5.40
CA VAL A 52 20.38 0.72 -6.47
C VAL A 52 20.25 2.07 -7.21
N ASP A 53 19.02 2.44 -7.56
CA ASP A 53 18.74 3.74 -8.20
C ASP A 53 19.15 4.91 -7.32
N ALA A 54 18.83 4.84 -6.03
CA ALA A 54 19.19 5.90 -5.10
C ALA A 54 20.71 6.03 -4.98
N GLY A 55 21.46 4.92 -4.93
CA GLY A 55 22.91 4.94 -4.96
C GLY A 55 23.48 5.56 -6.24
N ALA A 56 22.88 5.27 -7.40
CA ALA A 56 23.28 5.86 -8.67
C ALA A 56 22.95 7.36 -8.77
N GLN A 57 21.82 7.79 -8.22
CA GLN A 57 21.39 9.20 -8.21
C GLN A 57 22.15 10.06 -7.19
N TYR A 58 22.62 9.46 -6.08
CA TYR A 58 23.27 10.16 -4.98
C TYR A 58 24.61 9.50 -4.62
N PRO A 59 25.64 9.58 -5.49
CA PRO A 59 26.93 8.95 -5.27
C PRO A 59 27.59 9.45 -3.98
N GLY A 60 28.18 8.54 -3.22
CA GLY A 60 28.84 8.83 -1.93
C GLY A 60 27.89 9.06 -0.76
N THR A 61 26.57 9.05 -0.97
CA THR A 61 25.57 9.14 0.11
C THR A 61 25.32 7.78 0.74
N PHE A 62 25.29 6.74 -0.09
CA PHE A 62 25.14 5.36 0.33
C PHE A 62 26.54 4.79 0.63
N GLY A 63 26.69 4.12 1.77
CA GLY A 63 27.90 3.34 2.07
C GLY A 63 28.08 2.18 1.08
N PRO A 64 29.05 1.28 1.31
CA PRO A 64 29.17 0.07 0.49
C PRO A 64 27.83 -0.68 0.43
N MET A 65 27.32 -0.92 -0.78
CA MET A 65 26.08 -1.65 -1.04
C MET A 65 26.42 -2.99 -1.70
N PRO A 66 26.79 -4.04 -0.94
CA PRO A 66 27.13 -5.33 -1.53
C PRO A 66 25.89 -5.97 -2.16
N ASP A 67 26.03 -6.34 -3.43
CA ASP A 67 25.13 -7.20 -4.23
C ASP A 67 23.63 -6.84 -4.24
N THR A 68 23.26 -5.60 -3.92
CA THR A 68 21.86 -5.14 -3.90
C THR A 68 21.15 -5.34 -5.24
N HIS A 69 21.86 -5.20 -6.36
CA HIS A 69 21.29 -5.46 -7.69
C HIS A 69 20.98 -6.95 -7.90
N ALA A 70 21.90 -7.84 -7.52
CA ALA A 70 21.70 -9.28 -7.62
C ALA A 70 20.54 -9.76 -6.73
N LEU A 71 20.41 -9.17 -5.53
CA LEU A 71 19.28 -9.41 -4.63
C LEU A 71 17.95 -8.97 -5.27
N ALA A 72 17.93 -7.79 -5.89
CA ALA A 72 16.76 -7.31 -6.61
C ALA A 72 16.36 -8.24 -7.78
N ASP A 73 17.35 -8.71 -8.55
CA ASP A 73 17.14 -9.66 -9.64
C ASP A 73 16.56 -11.00 -9.13
N GLN A 74 17.04 -11.51 -7.99
CA GLN A 74 16.53 -12.72 -7.37
C GLN A 74 15.04 -12.58 -7.01
N PHE A 75 14.66 -11.47 -6.37
CA PHE A 75 13.26 -11.21 -6.05
C PHE A 75 12.40 -10.99 -7.30
N ALA A 76 12.93 -10.34 -8.33
CA ALA A 76 12.23 -10.16 -9.60
C ALA A 76 11.96 -11.51 -10.29
N ALA A 77 12.91 -12.45 -10.20
CA ALA A 77 12.72 -13.81 -10.69
C ALA A 77 11.63 -14.56 -9.91
N LEU A 78 11.62 -14.44 -8.57
CA LEU A 78 10.57 -15.02 -7.72
C LEU A 78 9.19 -14.40 -7.98
N ALA A 79 9.13 -13.13 -8.35
CA ALA A 79 7.89 -12.41 -8.64
C ALA A 79 7.23 -12.80 -9.96
N GLY A 80 8.00 -13.39 -10.89
CA GLY A 80 7.53 -13.73 -12.23
C GLY A 80 7.50 -12.55 -13.21
N PRO A 81 7.46 -12.83 -14.53
CA PRO A 81 7.51 -11.80 -15.58
C PRO A 81 6.31 -10.85 -15.57
N GLU A 82 5.15 -11.28 -15.10
CA GLU A 82 3.93 -10.48 -14.96
C GLU A 82 4.08 -9.33 -13.95
N ALA A 83 5.00 -9.48 -12.98
CA ALA A 83 5.24 -8.47 -11.96
C ALA A 83 6.06 -7.26 -12.44
N LYS A 84 6.67 -7.31 -13.64
CA LYS A 84 7.57 -6.26 -14.15
C LYS A 84 7.00 -4.85 -14.07
N ALA A 85 5.74 -4.67 -14.49
CA ALA A 85 5.10 -3.35 -14.48
C ALA A 85 4.91 -2.84 -13.05
N ARG A 86 4.54 -3.71 -12.10
CA ARG A 86 4.38 -3.37 -10.69
C ARG A 86 5.72 -3.04 -10.03
N ILE A 87 6.76 -3.83 -10.30
CA ILE A 87 8.13 -3.56 -9.83
C ILE A 87 8.57 -2.18 -10.31
N ALA A 88 8.40 -1.88 -11.61
CA ALA A 88 8.76 -0.60 -12.18
C ALA A 88 7.99 0.58 -11.56
N SER A 89 6.68 0.43 -11.30
CA SER A 89 5.89 1.50 -10.68
C SER A 89 6.30 1.78 -9.23
N GLN A 90 6.60 0.74 -8.46
CA GLN A 90 6.96 0.87 -7.04
C GLN A 90 8.42 1.29 -6.82
N ARG A 91 9.30 1.00 -7.79
CA ARG A 91 10.73 1.32 -7.73
C ARG A 91 11.00 2.80 -7.45
N ALA A 92 10.24 3.70 -8.08
CA ALA A 92 10.38 5.14 -7.89
C ALA A 92 10.09 5.57 -6.44
N ASP A 93 9.05 5.00 -5.82
CA ASP A 93 8.70 5.28 -4.43
C ASP A 93 9.78 4.77 -3.49
N PHE A 94 10.29 3.55 -3.73
CA PHE A 94 11.37 2.99 -2.92
C PHE A 94 12.70 3.72 -3.08
N THR A 95 13.00 4.32 -4.23
CA THR A 95 14.14 5.22 -4.40
C THR A 95 14.05 6.42 -3.46
N LEU A 96 12.86 7.03 -3.34
CA LEU A 96 12.63 8.15 -2.42
C LEU A 96 12.74 7.71 -0.96
N ILE A 97 12.14 6.57 -0.61
CA ILE A 97 12.20 6.00 0.74
C ILE A 97 13.66 5.67 1.13
N ALA A 98 14.42 5.04 0.24
CA ALA A 98 15.83 4.70 0.48
C ALA A 98 16.69 5.95 0.72
N LYS A 99 16.48 7.00 -0.07
CA LYS A 99 17.11 8.31 0.14
C LYS A 99 16.74 8.90 1.51
N ALA A 100 15.45 8.91 1.85
CA ALA A 100 14.96 9.47 3.10
C ALA A 100 15.56 8.75 4.32
N LYS A 101 15.68 7.41 4.24
CA LYS A 101 16.35 6.57 5.25
C LYS A 101 17.81 6.97 5.44
N VAL A 102 18.59 6.98 4.37
CA VAL A 102 20.05 7.22 4.47
C VAL A 102 20.37 8.65 4.91
N LEU A 103 19.55 9.62 4.51
CA LEU A 103 19.72 11.00 4.96
C LEU A 103 19.22 11.24 6.40
N GLY A 104 18.60 10.24 7.05
CA GLY A 104 18.15 10.31 8.45
C GLY A 104 17.09 11.37 8.72
N ARG A 105 16.37 11.84 7.69
CA ARG A 105 15.48 13.02 7.81
C ARG A 105 14.03 12.66 8.09
N ASP A 106 13.62 11.41 7.88
CA ASP A 106 12.24 10.98 8.07
C ASP A 106 12.17 9.60 8.73
N LYS A 107 11.63 9.58 9.96
CA LYS A 107 11.44 8.36 10.73
C LYS A 107 10.41 7.45 10.05
N ILE A 108 9.37 8.00 9.42
CA ILE A 108 8.31 7.20 8.82
C ILE A 108 8.85 6.39 7.64
N SER A 109 9.58 7.04 6.72
CA SER A 109 10.24 6.36 5.61
C SER A 109 11.29 5.35 6.08
N SER A 110 12.06 5.69 7.13
CA SER A 110 13.06 4.76 7.70
C SER A 110 12.40 3.49 8.25
N ASP A 111 11.36 3.66 9.08
CA ASP A 111 10.62 2.55 9.68
C ASP A 111 9.87 1.74 8.59
N LEU A 112 9.38 2.38 7.53
CA LEU A 112 8.76 1.70 6.40
C LEU A 112 9.79 0.85 5.65
N PHE A 113 10.95 1.42 5.33
CA PHE A 113 12.03 0.69 4.69
C PHE A 113 12.42 -0.54 5.52
N ASP A 114 12.65 -0.37 6.83
CA ASP A 114 13.08 -1.46 7.70
C ASP A 114 12.06 -2.59 7.77
N ARG A 115 10.76 -2.28 7.87
CA ARG A 115 9.70 -3.30 7.89
C ARG A 115 9.63 -4.08 6.57
N VAL A 116 9.79 -3.40 5.43
CA VAL A 116 9.76 -4.07 4.13
C VAL A 116 11.02 -4.92 3.96
N ALA A 117 12.19 -4.38 4.28
CA ALA A 117 13.46 -5.12 4.24
C ALA A 117 13.43 -6.39 5.11
N GLU A 118 12.95 -6.28 6.36
CA GLU A 118 12.77 -7.43 7.25
C GLU A 118 11.81 -8.47 6.67
N SER A 119 10.74 -8.02 6.01
CA SER A 119 9.79 -8.91 5.32
C SER A 119 10.43 -9.64 4.14
N CYS A 120 11.37 -8.99 3.44
CA CYS A 120 12.13 -9.57 2.34
C CYS A 120 13.16 -10.59 2.83
N ASP A 121 13.86 -10.31 3.94
CA ASP A 121 14.78 -11.26 4.56
C ASP A 121 14.04 -12.52 5.01
N ALA A 122 12.86 -12.35 5.63
CA ALA A 122 11.99 -13.46 6.01
C ALA A 122 11.47 -14.26 4.79
N LEU A 123 11.27 -13.60 3.64
CA LEU A 123 10.87 -14.28 2.41
C LEU A 123 12.01 -15.14 1.86
N LEU A 124 13.24 -14.64 1.83
CA LEU A 124 14.42 -15.40 1.40
C LEU A 124 14.70 -16.59 2.30
N ALA A 125 14.63 -16.39 3.62
CA ALA A 125 14.82 -17.47 4.59
C ALA A 125 13.76 -18.58 4.47
N SER A 126 12.60 -18.28 3.89
CA SER A 126 11.55 -19.26 3.64
C SER A 126 11.64 -19.99 2.29
N GLN A 127 12.57 -19.58 1.41
CA GLN A 127 12.78 -20.26 0.13
C GLN A 127 13.47 -21.62 0.37
N PRO A 128 13.07 -22.68 -0.34
CA PRO A 128 13.81 -23.93 -0.32
C PRO A 128 15.25 -23.69 -0.82
N PRO A 129 16.25 -24.42 -0.30
CA PRO A 129 17.61 -24.31 -0.78
C PRO A 129 17.63 -24.61 -2.28
N THR A 130 18.26 -23.71 -3.04
CA THR A 130 18.43 -23.89 -4.48
C THR A 130 19.36 -25.08 -4.70
N PRO A 131 18.96 -26.12 -5.47
CA PRO A 131 19.75 -27.33 -5.67
C PRO A 131 21.06 -27.08 -6.44
#